data_AF-A0AB38BD40-F1
#
_entry.id   AF-A0AB38BD40-F1
#
_cell.length_a   1.000
_cell.length_b   1.000
_cell.length_c   1.000
_cell.angle_alpha   90.00
_cell.angle_beta   90.00
_cell.angle_gamma   90.00
#
_symmetry.space_group_name_H-M   'P 1'
#
loop_
_entity.id
_entity.type
_entity.pdbx_description
1 polymer ?
#
loop_
_entity_poly.entity_id
_entity_poly.type
_entity_poly.pdbx_seq_one_letter_code
_entity_poly.pdbx_strand_id
1 'polypeptide(L)'
;MEFATQTAADHVLSALKGRGHTVRWRWDHPHEAMVIALPDGSAVHISDGDGSADHYPVQHLSGWWARHYPQAAADDFTSGTTIYQGQPGGDFTADTRACVAAVHAFITSY
;
A
#
# COMPACT_ATOMS: atom_id res chain seq x y z
N MET A 1 25.53 7.04 -11.36
CA MET A 1 24.09 6.78 -11.42
C MET A 1 23.63 6.79 -9.98
N GLU A 2 23.05 7.91 -9.54
CA GLU A 2 22.49 8.02 -8.18
C GLU A 2 21.25 7.13 -8.15
N PHE A 3 21.30 6.04 -7.37
CA PHE A 3 20.09 5.28 -7.09
C PHE A 3 19.20 6.17 -6.22
N ALA A 4 17.91 6.28 -6.58
CA ALA A 4 16.94 6.90 -5.70
C ALA A 4 17.03 6.23 -4.33
N THR A 5 17.28 6.99 -3.27
CA THR A 5 17.44 6.45 -1.90
C THR A 5 16.11 6.04 -1.27
N GLN A 6 15.00 6.11 -2.02
CA GLN A 6 13.65 5.85 -1.57
C GLN A 6 13.04 4.71 -2.38
N THR A 7 12.47 3.74 -1.69
CA THR A 7 11.66 2.67 -2.29
C THR A 7 10.31 3.23 -2.77
N ALA A 8 9.65 2.50 -3.65
CA ALA A 8 8.29 2.74 -4.09
C ALA A 8 7.34 2.91 -2.87
N ALA A 9 7.49 2.05 -1.86
CA ALA A 9 6.70 2.13 -0.64
C ALA A 9 7.01 3.39 0.19
N ASP A 10 8.25 3.89 0.19
CA ASP A 10 8.58 5.15 0.88
C ASP A 10 7.78 6.34 0.33
N HIS A 11 7.46 6.34 -0.98
CA HIS A 11 6.61 7.36 -1.58
C HIS A 11 5.16 7.28 -1.07
N VAL A 12 4.60 6.07 -1.00
CA VAL A 12 3.25 5.82 -0.46
C VAL A 12 3.19 6.18 1.03
N LEU A 13 4.18 5.72 1.81
CA LEU A 13 4.31 6.02 3.25
C LEU A 13 4.37 7.50 3.52
N SER A 14 5.25 8.21 2.82
CA SER A 14 5.42 9.65 2.99
C SER A 14 4.13 10.41 2.66
N ALA A 15 3.44 10.01 1.59
CA ALA A 15 2.20 10.64 1.15
C ALA A 15 1.01 10.38 2.08
N LEU A 16 0.94 9.21 2.74
CA LEU A 16 -0.08 8.87 3.73
C LEU A 16 0.20 9.50 5.10
N LYS A 17 1.46 9.50 5.54
CA LYS A 17 1.89 10.23 6.76
C LYS A 17 1.64 11.73 6.63
N GLY A 18 1.93 12.32 5.46
CA GLY A 18 1.62 13.71 5.16
C GLY A 18 0.12 14.05 5.20
N ARG A 19 -0.75 13.03 5.15
CA ARG A 19 -2.22 13.15 5.33
C ARG A 19 -2.69 12.83 6.75
N GLY A 20 -1.77 12.65 7.70
CA GLY A 20 -2.07 12.39 9.11
C GLY A 20 -2.29 10.93 9.47
N HIS A 21 -2.02 9.99 8.56
CA HIS A 21 -2.24 8.56 8.81
C HIS A 21 -1.04 7.90 9.48
N THR A 22 -1.30 7.10 10.52
CA THR A 22 -0.29 6.25 11.15
C THR A 22 -0.10 4.98 10.32
N VAL A 23 1.03 4.90 9.60
CA VAL A 23 1.38 3.75 8.76
C VAL A 23 2.58 3.02 9.36
N ARG A 24 2.51 1.69 9.41
CA ARG A 24 3.62 0.82 9.84
C ARG A 24 3.96 -0.19 8.77
N TRP A 25 5.24 -0.55 8.70
CA TRP A 25 5.68 -1.71 7.95
C TRP A 25 5.21 -2.99 8.62
N ARG A 26 4.72 -3.93 7.82
CA ARG A 26 4.45 -5.29 8.27
C ARG A 26 5.06 -6.26 7.28
N TRP A 27 5.95 -7.09 7.80
CA TRP A 27 6.43 -8.27 7.11
C TRP A 27 5.47 -9.40 7.47
N ASP A 28 4.63 -9.84 6.55
CA ASP A 28 3.90 -11.09 6.72
C ASP A 28 4.13 -11.95 5.49
N HIS A 29 4.75 -13.11 5.68
CA HIS A 29 5.00 -14.03 4.58
C HIS A 29 3.65 -14.39 3.92
N PRO A 30 3.44 -14.24 2.60
CA PRO A 30 4.42 -14.05 1.52
C PRO A 30 4.54 -12.61 0.94
N HIS A 31 4.00 -11.58 1.59
CA HIS A 31 3.97 -10.21 1.05
C HIS A 31 4.50 -9.17 2.04
N GLU A 32 5.42 -8.32 1.58
CA GLU A 32 5.80 -7.12 2.32
C GLU A 32 4.74 -6.06 2.09
N ALA A 33 4.02 -5.66 3.14
CA ALA A 33 2.94 -4.69 3.02
C ALA A 33 3.09 -3.55 4.02
N MET A 34 2.71 -2.37 3.56
CA MET A 34 2.42 -1.24 4.42
C MET A 34 1.03 -1.45 5.03
N VAL A 35 0.91 -1.25 6.34
CA VAL A 35 -0.33 -1.49 7.08
C VAL A 35 -0.77 -0.23 7.81
N ILE A 36 -2.05 0.08 7.66
CA ILE A 36 -2.75 1.13 8.41
C ILE A 36 -3.81 0.46 9.27
N ALA A 37 -3.66 0.54 10.59
CA ALA A 37 -4.68 0.07 11.51
C ALA A 37 -5.83 1.08 11.61
N LEU A 38 -7.07 0.59 11.60
CA LEU A 38 -8.28 1.41 11.74
C LEU A 38 -8.84 1.31 13.18
N PRO A 39 -9.67 2.28 13.62
CA PRO A 39 -10.17 2.33 15.00
C PRO A 39 -11.04 1.13 15.42
N ASP A 40 -11.69 0.47 14.47
CA ASP A 40 -12.54 -0.71 14.68
C ASP A 40 -11.75 -2.02 14.79
N GLY A 41 -10.42 -1.96 14.72
CA GLY A 41 -9.53 -3.13 14.75
C GLY A 41 -9.31 -3.79 13.39
N SER A 42 -9.91 -3.26 12.33
CA SER A 42 -9.60 -3.65 10.94
C SER A 42 -8.32 -2.97 10.43
N ALA A 43 -7.87 -3.32 9.23
CA ALA A 43 -6.66 -2.75 8.65
C ALA A 43 -6.71 -2.58 7.13
N VAL A 44 -5.95 -1.63 6.61
CA VAL A 44 -5.65 -1.49 5.18
C VAL A 44 -4.23 -1.95 4.92
N HIS A 45 -4.06 -2.89 3.99
CA HIS A 45 -2.75 -3.34 3.53
C HIS A 45 -2.49 -2.80 2.12
N ILE A 46 -1.24 -2.42 1.85
CA ILE A 46 -0.79 -1.85 0.58
C ILE A 46 0.55 -2.48 0.20
N SER A 47 0.69 -2.95 -1.04
CA SER A 47 1.97 -3.47 -1.58
C SER A 47 1.98 -3.37 -3.12
N ASP A 48 3.13 -3.59 -3.75
CA ASP A 48 3.20 -3.77 -5.22
C ASP A 48 2.51 -5.10 -5.60
N GLY A 49 2.08 -5.22 -6.84
CA GLY A 49 1.29 -6.34 -7.37
C GLY A 49 1.92 -7.72 -7.21
N ASP A 50 3.24 -7.78 -7.07
CA ASP A 50 3.99 -9.01 -6.78
C ASP A 50 4.29 -9.22 -5.30
N GLY A 51 3.86 -8.29 -4.44
CA GLY A 51 4.02 -8.35 -2.99
C GLY A 51 5.37 -7.86 -2.48
N SER A 52 6.21 -7.27 -3.32
CA SER A 52 7.40 -6.55 -2.88
C SER A 52 7.04 -5.11 -2.57
N ALA A 53 7.50 -4.61 -1.44
CA ALA A 53 7.38 -3.19 -1.12
C ALA A 53 8.75 -2.51 -0.99
N ASP A 54 9.85 -3.27 -1.12
CA ASP A 54 11.22 -2.79 -1.17
C ASP A 54 11.69 -2.38 -2.58
N HIS A 55 10.87 -2.61 -3.62
CA HIS A 55 11.13 -2.15 -4.98
C HIS A 55 11.45 -0.66 -5.05
N TYR A 56 12.45 -0.29 -5.85
CA TYR A 56 12.63 1.10 -6.28
C TYR A 56 11.55 1.49 -7.30
N PRO A 57 11.27 2.79 -7.49
CA PRO A 57 10.27 3.26 -8.47
C PRO A 57 10.42 2.68 -9.88
N VAL A 58 11.66 2.39 -10.32
CA VAL A 58 11.94 1.79 -11.64
C VAL A 58 11.61 0.29 -11.73
N GLN A 59 11.42 -0.37 -10.58
CA GLN A 59 11.04 -1.78 -10.46
C GLN A 59 9.54 -1.96 -10.22
N HIS A 60 8.80 -0.87 -10.05
CA HIS A 60 7.33 -0.87 -9.89
C HIS A 60 6.65 -1.22 -11.22
N LEU A 61 6.59 -2.51 -11.53
CA LEU A 61 6.07 -3.02 -12.80
C LEU A 61 4.67 -3.61 -12.66
N SER A 62 4.28 -4.03 -11.45
CA SER A 62 3.07 -4.81 -11.21
C SER A 62 1.87 -3.94 -10.80
N GLY A 63 2.13 -2.70 -10.38
CA GLY A 63 1.10 -1.75 -9.97
C GLY A 63 0.72 -1.94 -8.50
N TRP A 64 0.38 -0.85 -7.81
CA TRP A 64 -0.04 -0.94 -6.41
C TRP A 64 -1.34 -1.71 -6.26
N TRP A 65 -1.48 -2.46 -5.18
CA TRP A 65 -2.79 -2.87 -4.67
C TRP A 65 -2.99 -2.35 -3.25
N ALA A 66 -4.25 -2.11 -2.90
CA ALA A 66 -4.66 -1.83 -1.53
C ALA A 66 -5.93 -2.61 -1.19
N ARG A 67 -5.96 -3.25 -0.03
CA ARG A 67 -7.09 -4.06 0.45
C ARG A 67 -7.42 -3.75 1.90
N HIS A 68 -8.71 -3.73 2.21
CA HIS A 68 -9.22 -3.65 3.58
C HIS A 68 -9.49 -5.04 4.12
N TYR A 69 -9.07 -5.27 5.36
CA TYR A 69 -9.24 -6.53 6.08
C TYR A 69 -10.04 -6.29 7.37
N PRO A 70 -11.29 -6.79 7.47
CA PRO A 70 -12.18 -6.52 8.60
C PRO A 70 -11.69 -7.13 9.92
N GLN A 71 -10.83 -8.14 9.84
CA GLN A 71 -10.10 -8.68 10.97
C GLN A 71 -8.61 -8.58 10.65
N ALA A 72 -7.84 -7.90 11.51
CA ALA A 72 -6.38 -7.85 11.40
C ALA A 72 -5.69 -9.21 11.69
N ALA A 73 -6.42 -10.33 11.54
CA ALA A 73 -5.87 -11.68 11.66
C ALA A 73 -4.75 -11.81 10.64
N ALA A 74 -3.57 -12.18 11.14
CA ALA A 74 -2.29 -12.05 10.46
C ALA A 74 -2.19 -12.77 9.10
N ASP A 75 -3.07 -13.75 8.87
CA ASP A 75 -2.82 -14.78 7.87
C ASP A 75 -3.94 -14.91 6.83
N ASP A 76 -5.03 -14.14 6.93
CA ASP A 76 -6.13 -14.20 5.95
C ASP A 76 -6.09 -13.01 4.98
N PHE A 77 -5.25 -13.15 3.96
CA PHE A 77 -5.18 -12.22 2.84
C PHE A 77 -6.32 -12.39 1.82
N THR A 78 -7.19 -13.39 2.00
CA THR A 78 -8.22 -13.79 1.03
C THR A 78 -9.58 -13.16 1.28
N SER A 79 -9.90 -12.77 2.51
CA SER A 79 -11.15 -12.07 2.86
C SER A 79 -11.12 -10.56 2.63
N GLY A 80 -10.00 -10.04 2.10
CA GLY A 80 -9.82 -8.61 1.90
C GLY A 80 -10.70 -8.02 0.81
N THR A 81 -11.27 -6.85 1.06
CA THR A 81 -12.00 -6.06 0.06
C THR A 81 -11.05 -5.12 -0.66
N THR A 82 -11.02 -5.15 -2.00
CA THR A 82 -10.17 -4.26 -2.81
C THR A 82 -10.58 -2.79 -2.67
N ILE A 83 -9.63 -1.95 -2.25
CA ILE A 83 -9.74 -0.49 -2.25
C ILE A 83 -9.14 0.07 -3.54
N TYR A 84 -8.01 -0.49 -3.96
CA TYR A 84 -7.28 -0.04 -5.14
C TYR A 84 -6.58 -1.21 -5.83
N GLN A 85 -6.56 -1.17 -7.16
CA GLN A 85 -5.80 -2.09 -8.01
C GLN A 85 -5.25 -1.30 -9.19
N GLY A 86 -3.95 -1.04 -9.15
CA GLY A 86 -3.16 -0.47 -10.22
C GLY A 86 -3.04 -1.43 -11.40
N GLN A 87 -2.67 -0.87 -12.55
CA GLN A 87 -2.42 -1.65 -13.77
C GLN A 87 -0.91 -1.89 -13.94
N PRO A 88 -0.49 -3.11 -14.30
CA PRO A 88 0.91 -3.38 -14.64
C PRO A 88 1.43 -2.47 -15.75
N GLY A 89 2.69 -2.05 -15.64
CA GLY A 89 3.35 -1.16 -16.61
C GLY A 89 2.83 0.28 -16.65
N GLY A 90 2.02 0.69 -15.68
CA GLY A 90 1.55 2.06 -15.54
C GLY A 90 2.65 3.06 -15.12
N ASP A 91 2.36 4.36 -15.24
CA ASP A 91 3.23 5.40 -14.71
C ASP A 91 3.26 5.35 -13.17
N PHE A 92 4.44 5.10 -12.59
CA PHE A 92 4.63 4.98 -11.15
C PHE A 92 4.04 6.16 -10.37
N THR A 93 4.24 7.39 -10.85
CA THR A 93 3.79 8.59 -10.13
C THR A 93 2.26 8.68 -10.12
N ALA A 94 1.62 8.41 -11.26
CA ALA A 94 0.17 8.39 -11.39
C ALA A 94 -0.46 7.26 -10.58
N ASP A 95 0.12 6.06 -10.64
CA ASP A 95 -0.33 4.89 -9.89
C ASP A 95 -0.23 5.13 -8.37
N THR A 96 0.91 5.61 -7.90
CA THR A 96 1.14 5.98 -6.49
C THR A 96 0.12 7.02 -6.02
N ARG A 97 -0.09 8.09 -6.80
CA ARG A 97 -1.05 9.14 -6.46
C ARG A 97 -2.48 8.60 -6.37
N ALA A 98 -2.88 7.74 -7.30
CA ALA A 98 -4.21 7.16 -7.33
C ALA A 98 -4.42 6.17 -6.18
N CYS A 99 -3.44 5.32 -5.88
CA CYS A 99 -3.44 4.42 -4.72
C CYS A 99 -3.63 5.20 -3.41
N VAL A 100 -2.80 6.22 -3.18
CA VAL A 100 -2.87 7.05 -1.96
C VAL A 100 -4.22 7.76 -1.85
N ALA A 101 -4.76 8.27 -2.95
CA ALA A 101 -6.06 8.93 -2.96
C ALA A 101 -7.19 7.96 -2.60
N ALA A 102 -7.19 6.75 -3.16
CA ALA A 102 -8.19 5.71 -2.88
C ALA A 102 -8.14 5.27 -1.42
N VAL A 103 -6.94 4.98 -0.89
CA VAL A 103 -6.73 4.61 0.52
C VAL A 103 -7.18 5.73 1.46
N HIS A 104 -6.79 6.98 1.18
CA HIS A 104 -7.20 8.10 2.02
C HIS A 104 -8.72 8.28 2.01
N ALA A 105 -9.37 8.24 0.84
CA ALA A 105 -10.82 8.34 0.71
C ALA A 105 -11.54 7.24 1.51
N PHE A 106 -11.06 5.99 1.40
CA PHE A 106 -11.58 4.87 2.16
C PHE A 106 -11.49 5.10 3.67
N ILE A 107 -10.31 5.48 4.17
CA ILE A 107 -10.10 5.74 5.60
C ILE A 107 -10.99 6.89 6.10
N THR A 108 -11.19 7.94 5.31
CA THR A 108 -12.04 9.08 5.70
C THR A 108 -13.55 8.78 5.64
N SER A 109 -13.94 7.68 5.01
CA SER A 109 -15.33 7.19 4.98
C SER A 109 -15.67 6.21 6.11
N TYR A 110 -14.65 5.84 6.90
CA TYR A 110 -14.72 4.95 8.05
C TYR A 110 -14.93 5.75 9.35
#